data_AF-A0A496SNU2-F1
#
_entry.id   AF-A0A496SNU2-F1
#
_cell.length_a   1.000
_cell.length_b   1.000
_cell.length_c   1.000
_cell.angle_alpha   90.00
_cell.angle_beta   90.00
_cell.angle_gamma   90.00
#
_symmetry.space_group_name_H-M   'P 1'
#
loop_
_entity.id
_entity.type
_entity.pdbx_description
1 polymer ?
#
loop_
_entity_poly.entity_id
_entity_poly.type
_entity_poly.pdbx_seq_one_letter_code
_entity_poly.pdbx_strand_id
1 'polypeptide(L)'
;MERQVITRLLPLDRPMQLEVNVSCLTGCFCAEVLYPHGTPVEGYGPALGQLEALDVWHQMTWDGCITVSPVPNGLCRFGLTLFHGSLFSHRWSRVPKFTQSFQKVEYPKV
;
A
#
# COMPACT_ATOMS: atom_id res chain seq x y z
N MET A 1 -8.80 -17.07 -15.04
CA MET A 1 -7.86 -16.26 -14.22
C MET A 1 -8.31 -16.35 -12.79
N GLU A 2 -7.49 -16.88 -11.89
CA GLU A 2 -7.85 -17.04 -10.48
C GLU A 2 -7.42 -15.79 -9.70
N ARG A 3 -8.39 -15.05 -9.19
CA ARG A 3 -8.18 -13.85 -8.39
C ARG A 3 -8.03 -14.27 -6.93
N GLN A 4 -6.84 -14.10 -6.35
CA GLN A 4 -6.65 -14.27 -4.92
C GLN A 4 -6.86 -12.93 -4.22
N VAL A 5 -7.80 -12.87 -3.27
CA VAL A 5 -8.04 -11.71 -2.40
C VAL A 5 -7.59 -12.07 -0.98
N ILE A 6 -6.58 -11.35 -0.48
CA ILE A 6 -6.06 -11.55 0.88
C ILE A 6 -6.55 -10.42 1.74
N THR A 7 -7.30 -10.73 2.80
CA THR A 7 -7.73 -9.75 3.81
C THR A 7 -7.10 -10.01 5.18
N ARG A 8 -6.52 -8.96 5.78
CA ARG A 8 -5.86 -8.99 7.10
C ARG A 8 -6.28 -7.78 7.93
N LEU A 9 -6.62 -8.02 9.20
CA LEU A 9 -7.01 -6.98 10.16
C LEU A 9 -5.78 -6.29 10.74
N LEU A 10 -5.81 -4.96 10.83
CA LEU A 10 -4.67 -4.17 11.30
C LEU A 10 -5.11 -2.95 12.12
N PRO A 11 -4.30 -2.55 13.12
CA PRO A 11 -4.48 -1.29 13.82
C PRO A 11 -4.05 -0.12 12.93
N LEU A 12 -4.97 0.79 12.70
CA LEU A 12 -4.77 2.03 11.96
C LEU A 12 -5.20 3.21 12.85
N ASP A 13 -4.73 3.19 14.10
CA ASP A 13 -4.88 4.25 15.13
C ASP A 13 -3.87 5.39 14.92
N ARG A 14 -2.92 5.19 14.02
CA ARG A 14 -1.81 6.07 13.68
C ARG A 14 -1.51 5.98 12.18
N PRO A 15 -0.74 6.91 11.61
CA PRO A 15 -0.31 6.82 10.22
C PRO A 15 0.61 5.60 10.00
N MET A 16 0.32 4.81 8.96
CA MET A 16 1.03 3.56 8.67
C MET A 16 1.37 3.46 7.17
N GLN A 17 2.42 2.74 6.85
CA GLN A 17 2.83 2.42 5.48
C GLN A 17 2.59 0.93 5.21
N LEU A 18 2.13 0.59 4.01
CA LEU A 18 2.08 -0.79 3.54
C LEU A 18 3.31 -1.10 2.68
N GLU A 19 3.97 -2.19 3.02
CA GLU A 19 4.99 -2.81 2.18
C GLU A 19 4.59 -4.26 1.89
N VAL A 20 4.73 -4.67 0.64
CA VAL A 20 4.43 -6.04 0.21
C VAL A 20 5.65 -6.69 -0.42
N ASN A 21 5.78 -7.98 -0.19
CA ASN A 21 6.77 -8.84 -0.82
C ASN A 21 6.03 -9.96 -1.52
N VAL A 22 5.99 -9.88 -2.84
CA VAL A 22 5.21 -10.75 -3.72
C VAL A 22 6.16 -11.31 -4.77
N SER A 23 5.99 -12.57 -5.15
CA SER A 23 6.56 -13.10 -6.39
C SER A 23 5.52 -12.96 -7.49
N CYS A 24 5.74 -12.05 -8.43
CA CYS A 24 4.94 -11.97 -9.66
C CYS A 24 5.84 -12.32 -10.85
N LEU A 25 5.46 -13.35 -11.62
CA LEU A 25 6.18 -13.71 -12.85
C LEU A 25 5.97 -12.67 -13.95
N THR A 26 4.80 -12.03 -13.99
CA THR A 26 4.42 -11.02 -15.00
C THR A 26 4.15 -9.63 -14.42
N GLY A 27 4.62 -9.37 -13.20
CA GLY A 27 4.95 -8.01 -12.74
C GLY A 27 3.81 -6.99 -12.69
N CYS A 28 2.68 -7.27 -12.04
CA CYS A 28 1.73 -6.26 -11.56
C CYS A 28 0.90 -6.85 -10.41
N PHE A 29 0.51 -6.01 -9.46
CA PHE A 29 -0.49 -6.34 -8.44
C PHE A 29 -1.29 -5.09 -8.09
N CYS A 30 -2.41 -5.28 -7.40
CA CYS A 30 -3.22 -4.19 -6.91
C CYS A 30 -3.45 -4.32 -5.41
N ALA A 31 -3.38 -3.20 -4.70
CA ALA A 31 -3.54 -3.11 -3.26
C ALA A 31 -4.55 -2.01 -2.90
N GLU A 32 -5.46 -2.32 -1.99
CA GLU A 32 -6.47 -1.38 -1.48
C GLU A 32 -6.58 -1.50 0.04
N VAL A 33 -7.01 -0.43 0.69
CA VAL A 33 -7.33 -0.41 2.11
C VAL A 33 -8.84 -0.35 2.25
N LEU A 34 -9.39 -1.29 3.00
CA LEU A 34 -10.82 -1.45 3.22
C LEU A 34 -11.14 -1.16 4.69
N TYR A 35 -12.30 -0.57 4.95
CA TYR A 35 -12.88 -0.58 6.28
C TYR A 35 -13.21 -2.02 6.71
N PRO A 36 -13.47 -2.28 8.02
CA PRO A 36 -13.79 -3.63 8.50
C PRO A 36 -15.01 -4.26 7.82
N HIS A 37 -15.95 -3.44 7.33
CA HIS A 37 -17.14 -3.87 6.60
C HIS A 37 -16.89 -4.12 5.09
N GLY A 38 -15.67 -3.89 4.60
CA GLY A 38 -15.23 -4.27 3.26
C GLY A 38 -15.33 -3.18 2.19
N THR A 39 -15.78 -1.97 2.53
CA THR A 39 -15.76 -0.84 1.60
C THR A 39 -14.37 -0.20 1.54
N PRO A 40 -13.93 0.35 0.39
CA PRO A 40 -12.67 1.07 0.29
C PRO A 40 -12.64 2.30 1.20
N VAL A 41 -11.49 2.54 1.82
CA VAL A 41 -11.20 3.80 2.51
C VAL A 41 -10.92 4.86 1.42
N GLU A 42 -11.53 6.03 1.58
CA GLU A 42 -11.36 7.15 0.65
C GLU A 42 -9.88 7.51 0.47
N GLY A 43 -9.43 7.69 -0.78
CA GLY A 43 -8.04 7.96 -1.13
C GLY A 43 -7.10 6.74 -1.02
N TYR A 44 -7.59 5.58 -0.60
CA TYR A 44 -6.81 4.34 -0.46
C TYR A 44 -7.48 3.15 -1.18
N GLY A 45 -8.15 3.44 -2.29
CA GLY A 45 -8.75 2.44 -3.17
C GLY A 45 -7.70 1.60 -3.92
N PRO A 46 -8.11 0.89 -4.98
CA PRO A 46 -7.21 0.07 -5.79
C PRO A 46 -6.01 0.87 -6.35
N ALA A 47 -4.80 0.65 -5.82
CA ALA A 47 -3.55 1.17 -6.36
C ALA A 47 -2.74 0.06 -7.00
N LEU A 48 -2.17 0.32 -8.17
CA LEU A 48 -1.29 -0.61 -8.87
C LEU A 48 0.13 -0.53 -8.31
N GLY A 49 0.72 -1.68 -8.06
CA GLY A 49 2.13 -1.84 -7.76
C GLY A 49 2.80 -2.70 -8.84
N GLN A 50 4.01 -2.32 -9.23
CA GLN A 50 4.84 -3.06 -10.16
C GLN A 50 6.13 -3.48 -9.47
N LEU A 51 6.54 -4.73 -9.68
CA LEU A 51 7.80 -5.24 -9.17
C LEU A 51 8.84 -5.26 -10.29
N GLU A 52 10.02 -4.72 -10.00
CA GLU A 52 11.16 -4.68 -10.92
C GLU A 52 12.08 -5.90 -10.74
N ALA A 53 11.95 -6.64 -9.64
CA ALA A 53 12.76 -7.82 -9.32
C ALA A 53 12.00 -8.81 -8.42
N LEU A 54 12.49 -10.05 -8.34
CA LEU A 54 12.01 -11.05 -7.38
C LEU A 54 12.50 -10.72 -5.97
N ASP A 55 11.71 -11.08 -4.95
CA ASP A 55 12.01 -10.98 -3.52
C ASP A 55 12.29 -9.58 -2.97
N VAL A 56 11.87 -8.51 -3.67
CA VAL A 56 11.97 -7.13 -3.17
C VAL A 56 10.72 -6.71 -2.40
N TRP A 57 10.92 -5.84 -1.40
CA TRP A 57 9.81 -5.14 -0.74
C TRP A 57 9.38 -3.95 -1.59
N HIS A 58 8.09 -3.88 -1.90
CA HIS A 58 7.48 -2.77 -2.62
C HIS A 58 6.62 -1.94 -1.67
N GLN A 59 6.92 -0.64 -1.59
CA GLN A 59 6.14 0.34 -0.86
C GLN A 59 4.94 0.76 -1.71
N MET A 60 3.74 0.63 -1.15
CA MET A 60 2.54 1.09 -1.83
C MET A 60 2.38 2.60 -1.79
N THR A 61 1.91 3.17 -2.89
CA THR A 61 1.56 4.58 -3.03
C THR A 61 0.13 4.69 -3.54
N TRP A 62 -0.71 5.48 -2.86
CA TRP A 62 -2.08 5.80 -3.25
C TRP A 62 -2.19 7.30 -3.46
N ASP A 63 -2.61 7.74 -4.66
CA ASP A 63 -2.76 9.17 -4.98
C ASP A 63 -1.54 10.03 -4.58
N GLY A 64 -0.33 9.48 -4.79
CA GLY A 64 0.95 10.13 -4.42
C GLY A 64 1.29 10.07 -2.93
N CYS A 65 0.44 9.46 -2.10
CA CYS A 65 0.63 9.26 -0.67
C CYS A 65 1.09 7.83 -0.36
N ILE A 66 2.25 7.72 0.29
CA ILE A 66 2.82 6.44 0.76
C ILE A 66 2.28 6.02 2.14
N THR A 67 1.58 6.93 2.81
CA THR A 67 1.08 6.74 4.18
C THR A 67 -0.43 6.71 4.19
N VAL A 68 -0.97 5.72 4.88
CA VAL A 68 -2.38 5.56 5.16
C VAL A 68 -2.71 6.25 6.47
N SER A 69 -3.65 7.20 6.42
CA SER A 69 -4.11 7.95 7.58
C SER A 69 -4.89 7.06 8.55
N PRO A 70 -4.93 7.40 9.85
CA PRO A 70 -5.77 6.68 10.81
C PRO A 70 -7.23 6.67 10.37
N VAL A 71 -7.95 5.58 10.67
CA VAL A 71 -9.41 5.53 10.49
C VAL A 71 -10.13 5.69 11.84
N PRO A 72 -11.37 6.22 11.88
CA PRO A 72 -12.07 6.51 13.15
C PRO A 72 -12.18 5.31 14.11
N ASN A 73 -12.34 4.10 13.57
CA ASN A 73 -12.48 2.88 14.37
C ASN A 73 -11.14 2.20 14.69
N GLY A 74 -10.02 2.79 14.26
CA GLY A 74 -8.67 2.27 14.46
C GLY A 74 -8.40 0.91 13.82
N LEU A 75 -9.30 0.39 12.98
CA LEU A 75 -9.23 -0.93 12.38
C LEU A 75 -9.54 -0.87 10.90
N CYS A 76 -8.67 -1.48 10.09
CA CYS A 76 -8.88 -1.65 8.66
C CYS A 76 -8.56 -3.08 8.22
N ARG A 77 -8.87 -3.35 6.96
CA ARG A 77 -8.44 -4.53 6.21
C ARG A 77 -7.56 -4.10 5.06
N PHE A 78 -6.55 -4.90 4.75
CA PHE A 78 -5.82 -4.80 3.50
C PHE A 78 -6.46 -5.71 2.46
N GLY A 79 -6.62 -5.28 1.21
CA GLY A 79 -7.02 -6.11 0.07
C GLY A 79 -5.90 -6.17 -0.96
N LEU A 80 -5.45 -7.36 -1.34
CA LEU A 80 -4.47 -7.56 -2.41
C LEU A 80 -5.10 -8.37 -3.55
N THR A 81 -4.94 -7.90 -4.78
CA THR A 81 -5.29 -8.63 -6.01
C THR A 81 -4.01 -8.90 -6.80
N LEU A 82 -3.70 -10.17 -7.04
CA LEU A 82 -2.49 -10.61 -7.75
C LEU A 82 -2.82 -10.99 -9.20
N PHE A 83 -2.06 -10.43 -10.16
CA PHE A 83 -2.16 -10.77 -11.57
C PHE A 83 -1.00 -11.70 -11.94
N HIS A 84 -1.15 -12.99 -11.62
CA HIS A 84 -0.15 -14.06 -11.79
C HIS A 84 1.05 -13.91 -10.84
N GLY A 85 0.82 -14.26 -9.58
CA GLY A 85 1.85 -14.24 -8.54
C GLY A 85 1.40 -14.87 -7.24
N SER A 86 2.27 -14.81 -6.22
CA SER A 86 1.99 -15.27 -4.86
C SER A 86 2.51 -14.24 -3.86
N LEU A 87 1.67 -13.87 -2.89
CA LEU A 87 2.11 -13.05 -1.76
C LEU A 87 2.94 -13.91 -0.83
N PHE A 88 4.22 -13.57 -0.65
CA PHE A 88 5.05 -14.21 0.37
C PHE A 88 4.81 -13.58 1.74
N SER A 89 4.90 -12.26 1.81
CA SER A 89 4.69 -11.54 3.06
C SER A 89 4.24 -10.10 2.81
N HIS A 90 3.64 -9.52 3.83
CA HIS A 90 3.29 -8.11 3.87
C HIS A 90 3.60 -7.60 5.27
N ARG A 91 3.87 -6.30 5.38
CA ARG A 91 3.98 -5.65 6.66
C ARG A 91 3.40 -4.25 6.61
N TRP A 92 2.86 -3.85 7.75
CA TRP A 92 2.49 -2.48 8.01
C TRP A 92 3.56 -1.90 8.92
N SER A 93 4.37 -1.00 8.37
CA SER A 93 5.42 -0.35 9.11
C SER A 93 4.95 1.03 9.58
N ARG A 94 5.43 1.44 10.75
CA ARG A 94 5.30 2.85 11.16
C ARG A 94 6.12 3.66 10.18
N VAL A 95 5.60 4.82 9.78
CA VAL A 95 6.40 5.80 9.05
C VAL A 95 7.60 6.14 9.94
N PRO A 96 8.85 5.87 9.51
CA PRO A 96 10.02 6.30 10.26
C PRO A 96 9.91 7.81 10.49
N LYS A 97 10.27 8.29 11.68
CA LYS A 97 10.28 9.74 11.99
C LYS A 97 11.23 10.58 11.09
N PHE A 98 11.89 9.97 10.12
CA PHE A 98 12.86 10.58 9.23
C PHE A 98 12.42 10.46 7.77
N THR A 99 11.65 11.47 7.32
CA THR A 99 11.73 12.09 5.98
C THR A 99 10.71 13.24 5.89
N GLN A 100 10.84 14.25 6.75
CA GLN A 100 10.46 15.61 6.37
C GLN A 100 11.63 16.23 5.60
N SER A 101 11.77 15.84 4.34
CA SER A 101 12.55 16.60 3.37
C SER A 101 11.79 16.59 2.06
N PHE A 102 10.62 17.23 2.08
CA PHE A 102 10.11 17.86 0.86
C PHE A 102 11.11 18.96 0.51
N GLN A 103 12.08 18.66 -0.35
CA GLN A 103 12.76 19.73 -1.07
C GLN A 103 11.69 20.40 -1.94
N LYS A 104 11.28 21.59 -1.51
CA LYS A 104 10.53 22.54 -2.32
C LYS A 104 11.33 22.75 -3.60
N VAL A 105 10.89 22.16 -4.70
CA VAL A 105 11.45 22.46 -6.03
C VAL A 105 11.01 23.89 -6.34
N GLU A 106 11.90 24.86 -6.09
CA GLU A 106 11.71 26.22 -6.58
C GLU A 106 12.05 26.22 -8.07
N TYR A 107 11.01 26.32 -8.90
CA TYR A 107 11.20 26.60 -10.32
C TYR A 107 11.75 28.03 -10.47
N PRO A 108 12.80 28.25 -11.28
CA PRO A 108 13.21 29.62 -11.60
C PRO A 108 12.06 30.33 -12.31
N LYS A 109 11.74 31.53 -11.83
CA LYS A 109 10.85 32.45 -12.54
C LYS A 109 11.55 32.82 -13.85
N VAL A 110 10.93 32.47 -14.98
CA VAL A 110 11.26 33.01 -16.31
C VAL A 110 10.69 34.41 -16.42
#